data_AF-A0A1C6HKX5-F1
#
_entry.id   AF-A0A1C6HKX5-F1
#
_cell.length_a   1.000
_cell.length_b   1.000
_cell.length_c   1.000
_cell.angle_alpha   90.00
_cell.angle_beta   90.00
_cell.angle_gamma   90.00
#
_symmetry.space_group_name_H-M   'P 1'
#
loop_
_entity.id
_entity.type
_entity.pdbx_description
1 polymer ?
#
loop_
_entity_poly.entity_id
_entity_poly.type
_entity_poly.pdbx_seq_one_letter_code
_entity_poly.pdbx_strand_id
1 'polypeptide(L)'
;MRMIISPAKKMRTDPDGLAAVGLPRFRDKAERVKQALQRLTAEELQALWRCSDSLARLNAERLRGMDLERGLTPAVLAYEGIQYRYMAPGVFERGEYAFLQEHLRILSGFYGVLRPLDGVVPYRLEMQAKLSVDGSRDLYDFWGGRLADELAAETDLILNLASREYSRAVTPYLPRTVRVVTCVFGERSKGKIVERGTLCKMARGQMVRWLTERQVTKAVDVRDFDGLGYAYDAEHSTPDELVFLRNEPFASRHGFVAVLGKQPQGGQQDALPGVEHRIDSPSSG
;
A
#
# COMPACT_ATOMS: atom_id res chain seq x y z
N MET A 1 12.28 10.51 -7.33
CA MET A 1 11.67 10.31 -6.00
C MET A 1 10.85 9.03 -5.97
N ARG A 2 11.05 8.18 -4.95
CA ARG A 2 10.18 7.01 -4.65
C ARG A 2 9.52 7.17 -3.29
N MET A 3 8.22 6.95 -3.22
CA MET A 3 7.46 6.83 -1.99
C MET A 3 7.58 5.41 -1.46
N ILE A 4 7.80 5.25 -0.16
CA ILE A 4 7.65 3.95 0.52
C ILE A 4 6.46 3.99 1.47
N ILE A 5 5.61 2.96 1.44
CA ILE A 5 4.47 2.81 2.35
C ILE A 5 4.43 1.43 3.01
N SER A 6 3.71 1.35 4.13
CA SER A 6 3.42 0.08 4.80
C SER A 6 2.32 -0.71 4.06
N PRO A 7 2.30 -2.05 4.19
CA PRO A 7 1.21 -2.89 3.72
C PRO A 7 0.01 -2.80 4.69
N ALA A 8 -1.07 -3.51 4.39
CA ALA A 8 -2.19 -3.71 5.31
C ALA A 8 -2.30 -5.19 5.72
N LYS A 9 -2.87 -5.43 6.91
CA LYS A 9 -3.07 -6.80 7.43
C LYS A 9 -4.18 -7.57 6.70
N LYS A 10 -5.21 -6.86 6.25
CA LYS A 10 -6.32 -7.47 5.50
C LYS A 10 -5.97 -7.37 4.02
N MET A 11 -6.20 -8.45 3.31
CA MET A 11 -6.02 -8.53 1.87
C MET A 11 -7.25 -9.17 1.24
N ARG A 12 -7.52 -8.80 0.00
CA ARG A 12 -8.55 -9.39 -0.86
C ARG A 12 -7.93 -10.00 -2.12
N THR A 13 -8.70 -10.86 -2.76
CA THR A 13 -8.49 -11.31 -4.14
C THR A 13 -9.48 -10.59 -5.04
N ASP A 14 -9.06 -10.27 -6.25
CA ASP A 14 -9.91 -9.65 -7.27
C ASP A 14 -9.52 -10.20 -8.65
N PRO A 15 -9.93 -11.45 -8.98
CA PRO A 15 -9.51 -12.12 -10.22
C PRO A 15 -10.14 -11.50 -11.49
N ASP A 16 -11.27 -10.82 -11.34
CA ASP A 16 -12.01 -10.18 -12.44
C ASP A 16 -11.65 -8.69 -12.59
N GLY A 17 -10.81 -8.16 -11.70
CA GLY A 17 -10.36 -6.78 -11.69
C GLY A 17 -9.19 -6.50 -12.62
N LEU A 18 -8.50 -5.39 -12.36
CA LEU A 18 -7.28 -5.04 -13.09
C LEU A 18 -6.23 -6.15 -12.96
N ALA A 19 -5.73 -6.64 -14.09
CA ALA A 19 -4.70 -7.67 -14.11
C ALA A 19 -3.37 -7.14 -13.55
N ALA A 20 -2.63 -8.02 -12.86
CA ALA A 20 -1.26 -7.76 -12.47
C ALA A 20 -0.36 -7.59 -13.72
N VAL A 21 0.59 -6.66 -13.64
CA VAL A 21 1.52 -6.35 -14.75
C VAL A 21 2.82 -7.13 -14.63
N GLY A 22 3.18 -7.59 -13.43
CA GLY A 22 4.39 -8.38 -13.21
C GLY A 22 4.34 -9.17 -11.91
N LEU A 23 5.40 -9.94 -11.66
CA LEU A 23 5.59 -10.65 -10.40
C LEU A 23 6.51 -9.84 -9.46
N PRO A 24 6.40 -10.06 -8.13
CA PRO A 24 7.28 -9.44 -7.15
C PRO A 24 8.76 -9.71 -7.44
N ARG A 25 9.60 -8.68 -7.30
CA ARG A 25 11.05 -8.76 -7.52
C ARG A 25 11.73 -9.86 -6.70
N PHE A 26 11.35 -9.97 -5.43
CA PHE A 26 11.91 -10.93 -4.48
C PHE A 26 11.09 -12.22 -4.36
N ARG A 27 10.44 -12.68 -5.43
CA ARG A 27 9.58 -13.87 -5.42
C ARG A 27 10.29 -15.10 -4.84
N ASP A 28 11.54 -15.36 -5.22
CA ASP A 28 12.28 -16.53 -4.70
C ASP A 28 12.49 -16.46 -3.19
N LYS A 29 12.61 -15.24 -2.63
CA LYS A 29 12.67 -15.02 -1.17
C LYS A 29 11.30 -15.15 -0.52
N ALA A 30 10.24 -14.67 -1.18
CA ALA A 30 8.87 -14.90 -0.74
C ALA A 30 8.54 -16.40 -0.66
N GLU A 31 9.06 -17.23 -1.59
CA GLU A 31 8.91 -18.68 -1.53
C GLU A 31 9.64 -19.28 -0.32
N ARG A 32 10.83 -18.77 0.05
CA ARG A 32 11.51 -19.17 1.31
C ARG A 32 10.69 -18.81 2.55
N VAL A 33 10.11 -17.61 2.58
CA VAL A 33 9.23 -17.18 3.68
C VAL A 33 7.98 -18.06 3.77
N LYS A 34 7.35 -18.36 2.63
CA LYS A 34 6.21 -19.30 2.54
C LYS A 34 6.58 -20.67 3.09
N GLN A 35 7.72 -21.23 2.67
CA GLN A 35 8.20 -22.54 3.16
C GLN A 35 8.45 -22.52 4.67
N ALA A 36 9.02 -21.44 5.22
CA ALA A 36 9.21 -21.30 6.66
C ALA A 36 7.88 -21.28 7.42
N LEU A 37 6.88 -20.54 6.91
CA LEU A 37 5.53 -20.53 7.48
C LEU A 37 4.86 -21.91 7.41
N GLN A 38 5.00 -22.63 6.30
CA GLN A 38 4.40 -23.96 6.12
C GLN A 38 4.96 -25.04 7.06
N ARG A 39 6.11 -24.79 7.70
CA ARG A 39 6.71 -25.70 8.70
C ARG A 39 6.18 -25.49 10.11
N LEU A 40 5.51 -24.37 10.37
CA LEU A 40 4.97 -24.06 11.70
C LEU A 40 3.69 -24.84 11.96
N THR A 41 3.45 -25.19 13.22
CA THR A 41 2.16 -25.76 13.64
C THR A 41 1.04 -24.72 13.58
N ALA A 42 -0.21 -25.16 13.69
CA ALA A 42 -1.35 -24.24 13.72
C ALA A 42 -1.28 -23.25 14.90
N GLU A 43 -0.83 -23.74 16.05
CA GLU A 43 -0.64 -22.95 17.28
C GLU A 43 0.48 -21.92 17.12
N GLU A 44 1.60 -22.33 16.51
CA GLU A 44 2.73 -21.43 16.22
C GLU A 44 2.33 -20.35 15.20
N LEU A 45 1.60 -20.72 14.15
CA LEU A 45 1.06 -19.78 13.17
C LEU A 45 0.12 -18.76 13.82
N GLN A 46 -0.80 -19.23 14.68
CA GLN A 46 -1.71 -18.35 15.40
C GLN A 46 -0.94 -17.37 16.31
N ALA A 47 0.05 -17.86 17.06
CA ALA A 47 0.88 -17.04 17.94
C ALA A 47 1.69 -16.01 17.15
N LEU A 48 2.27 -16.41 16.00
CA LEU A 48 3.01 -15.53 15.09
C LEU A 48 2.11 -14.42 14.54
N TRP A 49 0.89 -14.75 14.13
CA TRP A 49 -0.08 -13.84 13.52
C TRP A 49 -0.85 -12.97 14.51
N ARG A 50 -0.80 -13.32 15.80
CA ARG A 50 -1.50 -12.64 16.90
C ARG A 50 -2.95 -12.38 16.55
N CYS A 51 -3.69 -13.44 16.22
CA CYS A 51 -5.07 -13.34 15.75
C CYS A 51 -6.00 -14.36 16.41
N SER A 52 -7.30 -14.19 16.17
CA SER A 52 -8.33 -15.15 16.60
C SER A 52 -8.16 -16.50 15.90
N ASP A 53 -8.71 -17.54 16.50
CA ASP A 53 -8.72 -18.91 15.95
C ASP A 53 -9.35 -18.97 14.57
N SER A 54 -10.44 -18.21 14.36
CA SER A 54 -11.12 -18.12 13.06
C SER A 54 -10.21 -17.55 11.98
N LEU A 55 -9.44 -16.50 12.32
CA LEU A 55 -8.52 -15.87 11.39
C LEU A 55 -7.26 -16.72 11.18
N ALA A 56 -6.80 -17.44 12.20
CA ALA A 56 -5.70 -18.37 12.10
C ALA A 56 -6.04 -19.54 11.16
N ARG A 57 -7.21 -20.19 11.35
CA ARG A 57 -7.70 -21.26 10.47
C ARG A 57 -7.77 -20.81 9.00
N LEU A 58 -8.41 -19.67 8.75
CA LEU A 58 -8.51 -19.10 7.40
C LEU A 58 -7.14 -18.86 6.75
N ASN A 59 -6.17 -18.30 7.49
CA ASN A 59 -4.85 -18.02 6.91
C ASN A 59 -3.99 -19.28 6.77
N ALA A 60 -4.18 -20.29 7.62
CA ALA A 60 -3.52 -21.59 7.50
C ALA A 60 -4.00 -22.34 6.25
N GLU A 61 -5.30 -22.31 5.95
CA GLU A 61 -5.87 -22.87 4.71
C GLU A 61 -5.29 -22.16 3.47
N ARG A 62 -5.28 -20.82 3.48
CA ARG A 62 -4.66 -20.02 2.41
C ARG A 62 -3.19 -20.37 2.20
N LEU A 63 -2.43 -20.50 3.28
CA LEU A 63 -1.00 -20.83 3.23
C LEU A 63 -0.74 -22.23 2.65
N ARG A 64 -1.61 -23.21 2.95
CA ARG A 64 -1.47 -24.59 2.45
C ARG A 64 -1.61 -24.68 0.94
N GLY A 65 -2.57 -23.97 0.36
CA GLY A 65 -2.84 -23.93 -1.08
C GLY A 65 -2.14 -22.79 -1.82
N MET A 66 -1.20 -22.08 -1.18
CA MET A 66 -0.63 -20.85 -1.71
C MET A 66 0.24 -21.10 -2.95
N ASP A 67 -0.15 -20.50 -4.07
CA ASP A 67 0.63 -20.41 -5.30
C ASP A 67 0.97 -18.93 -5.56
N LEU A 68 2.26 -18.60 -5.65
CA LEU A 68 2.73 -17.22 -5.82
C LEU A 68 2.65 -16.74 -7.28
N GLU A 69 2.18 -17.58 -8.22
CA GLU A 69 2.06 -17.27 -9.64
C GLU A 69 0.60 -17.26 -10.14
N ARG A 70 -0.36 -17.70 -9.32
CA ARG A 70 -1.76 -17.85 -9.71
C ARG A 70 -2.72 -17.09 -8.80
N GLY A 71 -3.87 -16.70 -9.34
CA GLY A 71 -4.90 -15.96 -8.58
C GLY A 71 -4.40 -14.60 -8.10
N LEU A 72 -3.58 -13.93 -8.92
CA LEU A 72 -2.87 -12.71 -8.54
C LEU A 72 -3.78 -11.49 -8.56
N THR A 73 -3.60 -10.61 -7.59
CA THR A 73 -4.23 -9.28 -7.56
C THR A 73 -3.12 -8.23 -7.46
N PRO A 74 -3.19 -7.10 -8.20
CA PRO A 74 -2.23 -6.00 -8.06
C PRO A 74 -2.07 -5.59 -6.59
N ALA A 75 -0.82 -5.47 -6.11
CA ALA A 75 -0.53 -5.20 -4.70
C ALA A 75 -1.29 -3.99 -4.14
N VAL A 76 -1.39 -2.89 -4.89
CA VAL A 76 -2.10 -1.67 -4.47
C VAL A 76 -3.61 -1.88 -4.32
N LEU A 77 -4.19 -2.84 -5.04
CA LEU A 77 -5.61 -3.22 -4.98
C LEU A 77 -5.88 -4.41 -4.04
N ALA A 78 -4.86 -5.19 -3.72
CA ALA A 78 -4.97 -6.35 -2.84
C ALA A 78 -5.02 -5.96 -1.36
N TYR A 79 -4.26 -4.95 -0.94
CA TYR A 79 -4.23 -4.51 0.45
C TYR A 79 -5.48 -3.71 0.85
N GLU A 80 -6.13 -4.14 1.93
CA GLU A 80 -7.28 -3.46 2.52
C GLU A 80 -6.94 -2.90 3.90
N GLY A 81 -6.94 -1.57 4.03
CA GLY A 81 -6.72 -0.92 5.31
C GLY A 81 -6.98 0.58 5.23
N ILE A 82 -6.91 1.27 6.37
CA ILE A 82 -7.19 2.71 6.45
C ILE A 82 -6.36 3.50 5.44
N GLN A 83 -5.06 3.22 5.33
CA GLN A 83 -4.18 3.89 4.37
C GLN A 83 -4.64 3.68 2.92
N TYR A 84 -4.96 2.44 2.53
CA TYR A 84 -5.40 2.12 1.18
C TYR A 84 -6.80 2.67 0.88
N ARG A 85 -7.69 2.76 1.88
CA ARG A 85 -9.00 3.40 1.73
C ARG A 85 -8.88 4.90 1.44
N TYR A 86 -7.99 5.60 2.14
CA TYR A 86 -7.76 7.03 1.92
C TYR A 86 -6.91 7.33 0.68
N MET A 87 -6.09 6.37 0.25
CA MET A 87 -5.47 6.40 -1.07
C MET A 87 -6.51 6.21 -2.18
N ALA A 88 -7.52 5.39 -1.95
CA ALA A 88 -8.60 5.05 -2.88
C ALA A 88 -8.12 4.57 -4.27
N PRO A 89 -7.23 3.56 -4.35
CA PRO A 89 -6.61 3.17 -5.62
C PRO A 89 -7.59 2.60 -6.66
N GLY A 90 -8.81 2.25 -6.27
CA GLY A 90 -9.85 1.76 -7.19
C GLY A 90 -10.50 2.84 -8.06
N VAL A 91 -10.24 4.13 -7.81
CA VAL A 91 -10.73 5.23 -8.65
C VAL A 91 -9.64 5.87 -9.52
N PHE A 92 -8.42 5.33 -9.48
CA PHE A 92 -7.33 5.81 -10.30
C PHE A 92 -7.50 5.40 -11.76
N GLU A 93 -7.15 6.30 -12.66
CA GLU A 93 -7.12 6.04 -14.08
C GLU A 93 -5.71 5.60 -14.51
N ARG A 94 -5.52 5.40 -15.82
CA ARG A 94 -4.28 4.88 -16.39
C ARG A 94 -3.07 5.75 -16.01
N GLY A 95 -3.23 7.07 -16.00
CA GLY A 95 -2.15 8.01 -15.68
C GLY A 95 -1.70 7.89 -14.23
N GLU A 96 -2.63 7.82 -13.29
CA GLU A 96 -2.34 7.64 -11.88
C GLU A 96 -1.72 6.27 -11.60
N TYR A 97 -2.20 5.20 -12.25
CA TYR A 97 -1.55 3.89 -12.12
C TYR A 97 -0.13 3.87 -12.67
N ALA A 98 0.13 4.56 -13.79
CA ALA A 98 1.48 4.69 -14.33
C ALA A 98 2.39 5.45 -13.35
N PHE A 99 1.91 6.57 -12.80
CA PHE A 99 2.63 7.33 -11.79
C PHE A 99 2.91 6.49 -10.54
N LEU A 100 1.92 5.77 -10.02
CA LEU A 100 2.12 4.89 -8.88
C LEU A 100 3.15 3.81 -9.20
N GLN A 101 3.02 3.13 -10.35
CA GLN A 101 3.91 2.05 -10.73
C GLN A 101 5.36 2.51 -10.77
N GLU A 102 5.58 3.73 -11.25
CA GLU A 102 6.88 4.37 -11.22
C GLU A 102 7.28 4.76 -9.78
N HIS A 103 6.47 5.57 -9.09
CA HIS A 103 6.89 6.30 -7.90
C HIS A 103 6.59 5.64 -6.56
N LEU A 104 5.75 4.62 -6.46
CA LEU A 104 5.36 3.99 -5.19
C LEU A 104 6.03 2.63 -5.01
N ARG A 105 6.46 2.34 -3.78
CA ARG A 105 6.91 1.02 -3.34
C ARG A 105 6.21 0.64 -2.03
N ILE A 106 5.63 -0.55 -1.99
CA ILE A 106 4.94 -1.09 -0.82
C ILE A 106 5.91 -2.06 -0.14
N LEU A 107 6.30 -1.73 1.09
CA LEU A 107 7.13 -2.62 1.90
C LEU A 107 6.28 -3.82 2.39
N SER A 108 6.90 -4.98 2.52
CA SER A 108 6.23 -6.22 2.87
C SER A 108 7.16 -7.15 3.65
N GLY A 109 6.68 -7.71 4.76
CA GLY A 109 7.42 -8.76 5.48
C GLY A 109 7.56 -10.05 4.67
N PHE A 110 6.65 -10.29 3.72
CA PHE A 110 6.58 -11.51 2.91
C PHE A 110 7.24 -11.35 1.54
N TYR A 111 6.94 -10.25 0.84
CA TYR A 111 7.45 -9.99 -0.52
C TYR A 111 8.63 -9.01 -0.56
N GLY A 112 9.04 -8.43 0.57
CA GLY A 112 10.12 -7.45 0.64
C GLY A 112 9.67 -6.07 0.15
N VAL A 113 9.88 -5.77 -1.14
CA VAL A 113 9.44 -4.53 -1.79
C VAL A 113 8.55 -4.90 -2.98
N LEU A 114 7.38 -4.29 -3.06
CA LEU A 114 6.41 -4.48 -4.13
C LEU A 114 6.21 -3.19 -4.92
N ARG A 115 6.10 -3.31 -6.24
CA ARG A 115 5.49 -2.26 -7.08
C ARG A 115 3.96 -2.38 -7.00
N PRO A 116 3.21 -1.28 -7.21
CA PRO A 116 1.75 -1.25 -7.13
C PRO A 116 1.03 -2.31 -7.95
N LEU A 117 1.53 -2.62 -9.14
CA LEU A 117 0.94 -3.57 -10.08
C LEU A 117 1.64 -4.94 -10.08
N ASP A 118 2.54 -5.20 -9.13
CA ASP A 118 3.02 -6.57 -8.91
C ASP A 118 1.86 -7.44 -8.40
N GLY A 119 1.73 -8.64 -8.96
CA GLY A 119 0.71 -9.60 -8.59
C GLY A 119 1.04 -10.29 -7.28
N VAL A 120 0.12 -10.21 -6.31
CA VAL A 120 0.26 -10.85 -5.00
C VAL A 120 -0.93 -11.73 -4.70
N VAL A 121 -0.70 -12.76 -3.88
CA VAL A 121 -1.76 -13.53 -3.21
C VAL A 121 -1.89 -13.10 -1.74
N PRO A 122 -3.09 -13.19 -1.14
CA PRO A 122 -3.30 -12.86 0.26
C PRO A 122 -2.42 -13.66 1.20
N TYR A 123 -1.76 -12.96 2.11
CA TYR A 123 -0.96 -13.55 3.18
C TYR A 123 -1.17 -12.75 4.47
N ARG A 124 -0.66 -13.28 5.58
CA ARG A 124 -0.57 -12.55 6.85
C ARG A 124 0.85 -12.66 7.38
N LEU A 125 1.62 -11.59 7.29
CA LEU A 125 2.96 -11.53 7.87
C LEU A 125 3.40 -10.06 8.03
N GLU A 126 3.50 -9.63 9.28
CA GLU A 126 4.03 -8.31 9.63
C GLU A 126 5.55 -8.34 9.66
N MET A 127 6.21 -7.21 9.38
CA MET A 127 7.68 -7.16 9.36
C MET A 127 8.30 -7.48 10.73
N GLN A 128 7.61 -7.13 11.81
CA GLN A 128 8.07 -7.46 13.18
C GLN A 128 7.80 -8.90 13.64
N ALA A 129 7.18 -9.75 12.80
CA ALA A 129 6.88 -11.12 13.16
C ALA A 129 8.17 -11.90 13.47
N LYS A 130 8.13 -12.73 14.51
CA LYS A 130 9.26 -13.56 14.94
C LYS A 130 9.31 -14.87 14.15
N LEU A 131 9.59 -14.73 12.86
CA LEU A 131 9.77 -15.85 11.93
C LEU A 131 11.25 -15.97 11.58
N SER A 132 11.85 -17.12 11.85
CA SER A 132 13.17 -17.48 11.34
C SER A 132 13.04 -18.03 9.91
N VAL A 133 13.86 -17.53 9.00
CA VAL A 133 13.89 -18.00 7.60
C VAL A 133 15.36 -18.23 7.22
N ASP A 134 15.68 -19.41 6.72
CA ASP A 134 17.04 -19.79 6.31
C ASP A 134 18.11 -19.50 7.40
N GLY A 135 17.76 -19.71 8.68
CA GLY A 135 18.66 -19.49 9.83
C GLY A 135 18.72 -18.04 10.33
N SER A 136 17.95 -17.11 9.76
CA SER A 136 17.86 -15.74 10.26
C SER A 136 17.18 -15.67 11.63
N ARG A 137 17.50 -14.65 12.43
CA ARG A 137 16.84 -14.47 13.75
C ARG A 137 15.39 -14.00 13.62
N ASP A 138 15.12 -13.11 12.69
CA ASP A 138 13.79 -12.63 12.33
C ASP A 138 13.77 -12.10 10.88
N LEU A 139 12.67 -11.45 10.48
CA LEU A 139 12.51 -10.91 9.14
C LEU A 139 13.41 -9.71 8.85
N TYR A 140 13.78 -8.90 9.85
CA TYR A 140 14.72 -7.80 9.63
C TYR A 140 16.10 -8.33 9.25
N ASP A 141 16.51 -9.41 9.91
CA ASP A 141 17.75 -10.13 9.64
C ASP A 141 17.71 -10.86 8.28
N PHE A 142 16.59 -11.52 7.97
CA PHE A 142 16.39 -12.20 6.68
C PHE A 142 16.49 -11.24 5.49
N TRP A 143 15.81 -10.09 5.58
CA TRP A 143 15.82 -9.10 4.52
C TRP A 143 17.14 -8.34 4.45
N GLY A 144 17.78 -8.06 5.60
CA GLY A 144 19.06 -7.36 5.67
C GLY A 144 19.08 -6.08 4.82
N GLY A 145 20.16 -5.88 4.06
CA GLY A 145 20.30 -4.73 3.15
C GLY A 145 19.53 -4.84 1.82
N ARG A 146 18.93 -6.00 1.50
CA ARG A 146 18.39 -6.27 0.15
C ARG A 146 17.31 -5.29 -0.28
N LEU A 147 16.45 -4.87 0.66
CA LEU A 147 15.37 -3.93 0.37
C LEU A 147 15.92 -2.53 0.11
N ALA A 148 16.99 -2.14 0.80
CA ALA A 148 17.67 -0.88 0.59
C ALA A 148 18.45 -0.87 -0.73
N ASP A 149 19.13 -1.96 -1.07
CA ASP A 149 19.86 -2.11 -2.34
C ASP A 149 18.92 -1.95 -3.54
N GLU A 150 17.74 -2.60 -3.51
CA GLU A 150 16.73 -2.47 -4.57
C GLU A 150 16.23 -1.03 -4.69
N LEU A 151 15.91 -0.37 -3.57
CA LEU A 151 15.43 1.01 -3.59
C LEU A 151 16.52 2.00 -4.03
N ALA A 152 17.77 1.80 -3.62
CA ALA A 152 18.90 2.65 -3.98
C ALA A 152 19.27 2.53 -5.46
N ALA A 153 18.98 1.39 -6.10
CA ALA A 153 19.16 1.22 -7.54
C ALA A 153 18.13 2.01 -8.37
N GLU A 154 16.99 2.38 -7.78
CA GLU A 154 15.89 3.05 -8.48
C GLU A 154 15.84 4.56 -8.26
N THR A 155 16.43 5.07 -7.18
CA THR A 155 16.30 6.49 -6.80
C THR A 155 17.41 6.93 -5.85
N ASP A 156 17.71 8.23 -5.90
CA ASP A 156 18.53 8.96 -4.93
C ASP A 156 17.69 9.70 -3.87
N LEU A 157 16.36 9.65 -3.99
CA LEU A 157 15.43 10.32 -3.09
C LEU A 157 14.24 9.42 -2.74
N ILE A 158 14.08 9.15 -1.45
CA ILE A 158 12.96 8.39 -0.88
C ILE A 158 12.09 9.31 -0.03
N LEU A 159 10.78 9.33 -0.32
CA LEU A 159 9.77 9.91 0.56
C LEU A 159 9.20 8.80 1.46
N ASN A 160 9.54 8.83 2.74
CA ASN A 160 9.13 7.83 3.71
C ASN A 160 7.74 8.15 4.28
N LEU A 161 6.75 7.39 3.82
CA LEU A 161 5.37 7.36 4.31
C LEU A 161 5.05 6.02 5.01
N ALA A 162 6.04 5.18 5.25
CA ALA A 162 5.87 3.91 5.94
C ALA A 162 5.90 4.11 7.48
N SER A 163 5.31 3.19 8.21
CA SER A 163 5.52 3.11 9.67
C SER A 163 6.97 2.74 9.97
N ARG A 164 7.44 3.09 11.17
CA ARG A 164 8.78 2.73 11.67
C ARG A 164 9.05 1.22 11.63
N GLU A 165 8.01 0.40 11.79
CA GLU A 165 8.10 -1.07 11.67
C GLU A 165 8.64 -1.48 10.30
N TYR A 166 8.16 -0.87 9.22
CA TYR A 166 8.58 -1.22 7.87
C TYR A 166 9.79 -0.41 7.41
N SER A 167 9.83 0.90 7.70
CA SER A 167 10.92 1.75 7.22
C SER A 167 12.28 1.33 7.80
N ARG A 168 12.34 0.80 9.03
CA ARG A 168 13.60 0.32 9.63
C ARG A 168 14.19 -0.93 8.94
N ALA A 169 13.42 -1.62 8.10
CA ALA A 169 13.94 -2.71 7.28
C ALA A 169 14.70 -2.19 6.03
N VAL A 170 14.68 -0.88 5.81
CA VAL A 170 15.30 -0.20 4.67
C VAL A 170 16.29 0.85 5.15
N THR A 171 15.83 1.84 5.92
CA THR A 171 16.58 3.09 6.17
C THR A 171 17.97 2.90 6.78
N PRO A 172 18.24 1.95 7.69
CA PRO A 172 19.58 1.76 8.24
C PRO A 172 20.61 1.23 7.24
N TYR A 173 20.15 0.65 6.12
CA TYR A 173 21.00 0.01 5.12
C TYR A 173 21.19 0.86 3.85
N LEU A 174 20.50 2.00 3.73
CA LEU A 174 20.62 2.86 2.56
C LEU A 174 22.02 3.50 2.49
N PRO A 175 22.61 3.61 1.29
CA PRO A 175 23.85 4.36 1.11
C PRO A 175 23.60 5.86 1.30
N ARG A 176 24.64 6.61 1.67
CA ARG A 176 24.55 8.06 1.90
C ARG A 176 24.13 8.87 0.67
N THR A 177 24.26 8.30 -0.52
CA THR A 177 23.81 8.91 -1.79
C THR A 177 22.29 8.95 -1.91
N VAL A 178 21.56 8.16 -1.11
CA VAL A 178 20.10 8.16 -1.10
C VAL A 178 19.60 9.01 0.06
N ARG A 179 18.99 10.14 -0.27
CA ARG A 179 18.33 11.01 0.69
C ARG A 179 16.97 10.43 1.08
N VAL A 180 16.66 10.47 2.37
CA VAL A 180 15.35 10.05 2.89
C VAL A 180 14.67 11.26 3.52
N VAL A 181 13.48 11.59 3.03
CA VAL A 181 12.61 12.62 3.61
C VAL A 181 11.42 11.91 4.25
N THR A 182 11.22 12.06 5.56
CA THR A 182 10.12 11.41 6.29
C THR A 182 8.98 12.40 6.55
N CYS A 183 7.74 12.01 6.24
CA CYS A 183 6.57 12.83 6.61
C CYS A 183 6.00 12.39 7.96
N VAL A 184 5.90 13.34 8.88
CA VAL A 184 5.32 13.17 10.22
C VAL A 184 3.95 13.85 10.24
N PHE A 185 2.92 13.13 10.68
CA PHE A 185 1.54 13.64 10.73
C PHE A 185 1.06 13.65 12.17
N GLY A 186 0.89 14.85 12.75
CA GLY A 186 0.58 14.99 14.17
C GLY A 186 -0.44 16.07 14.49
N GLU A 187 -0.80 16.15 15.77
CA GLU A 187 -1.61 17.21 16.35
C GLU A 187 -0.84 17.88 17.49
N ARG A 188 -1.03 19.19 17.68
CA ARG A 188 -0.49 19.90 18.86
C ARG A 188 -1.32 19.51 20.08
N SER A 189 -0.69 18.93 21.09
CA SER A 189 -1.32 18.58 22.35
C SER A 189 -0.36 18.85 23.50
N LYS A 190 -0.74 19.76 24.42
CA LYS A 190 0.06 20.15 25.59
C LYS A 190 1.50 20.56 25.23
N GLY A 191 1.67 21.35 24.17
CA GLY A 191 2.97 21.83 23.69
C GLY A 191 3.85 20.76 23.03
N LYS A 192 3.31 19.58 22.72
CA LYS A 192 4.02 18.51 22.00
C LYS A 192 3.26 18.10 20.75
N ILE A 193 4.00 17.60 19.76
CA ILE A 193 3.42 16.95 18.58
C ILE A 193 3.07 15.50 18.98
N VAL A 194 1.82 15.11 18.75
CA VAL A 194 1.33 13.76 19.04
C VAL A 194 0.83 13.11 17.76
N GLU A 195 1.45 11.99 17.40
CA GLU A 195 1.01 11.13 16.29
C GLU A 195 -0.08 10.16 16.74
N ARG A 196 -1.28 10.26 16.13
CA ARG A 196 -2.36 9.28 16.36
C ARG A 196 -2.38 8.26 15.24
N GLY A 197 -2.03 7.01 15.55
CA GLY A 197 -1.80 5.97 14.53
C GLY A 197 -2.90 5.79 13.47
N THR A 198 -4.18 5.96 13.83
CA THR A 198 -5.29 5.95 12.85
C THR A 198 -5.20 7.14 11.89
N LEU A 199 -5.02 8.36 12.40
CA LEU A 199 -4.90 9.57 11.60
C LEU A 199 -3.64 9.56 10.73
N CYS A 200 -2.50 9.10 11.27
CA CYS A 200 -1.28 8.97 10.49
C CYS A 200 -1.47 8.03 9.28
N LYS A 201 -2.20 6.92 9.46
CA LYS A 201 -2.53 6.00 8.35
C LYS A 201 -3.43 6.67 7.31
N MET A 202 -4.42 7.45 7.74
CA MET A 202 -5.29 8.22 6.84
C MET A 202 -4.46 9.23 6.03
N ALA A 203 -3.65 10.03 6.72
CA ALA A 203 -2.82 11.07 6.11
C ALA A 203 -1.79 10.50 5.13
N ARG A 204 -1.12 9.38 5.46
CA ARG A 204 -0.20 8.70 4.53
C ARG A 204 -0.89 8.23 3.25
N GLY A 205 -2.11 7.69 3.38
CA GLY A 205 -2.91 7.29 2.23
C GLY A 205 -3.31 8.47 1.36
N GLN A 206 -3.82 9.53 2.00
CA GLN A 206 -4.21 10.77 1.33
C GLN A 206 -3.01 11.47 0.68
N MET A 207 -1.83 11.44 1.30
CA MET A 207 -0.60 11.98 0.76
C MET A 207 -0.20 11.26 -0.53
N VAL A 208 -0.20 9.92 -0.54
CA VAL A 208 0.07 9.17 -1.79
C VAL A 208 -0.91 9.56 -2.89
N ARG A 209 -2.20 9.64 -2.57
CA ARG A 209 -3.22 10.08 -3.52
C ARG A 209 -2.95 11.49 -4.05
N TRP A 210 -2.71 12.45 -3.15
CA TRP A 210 -2.43 13.84 -3.50
C TRP A 210 -1.20 13.98 -4.41
N LEU A 211 -0.11 13.28 -4.07
CA LEU A 211 1.11 13.24 -4.87
C LEU A 211 0.86 12.64 -6.26
N THR A 212 0.01 11.62 -6.33
CA THR A 212 -0.36 10.93 -7.58
C THR A 212 -1.23 11.80 -8.47
N GLU A 213 -2.32 12.36 -7.95
CA GLU A 213 -3.24 13.22 -8.71
C GLU A 213 -2.53 14.50 -9.22
N ARG A 214 -1.53 15.00 -8.49
CA ARG A 214 -0.77 16.21 -8.84
C ARG A 214 0.58 15.92 -9.49
N GLN A 215 0.93 14.66 -9.71
CA GLN A 215 2.19 14.22 -10.32
C GLN A 215 3.44 14.83 -9.65
N VAL A 216 3.42 14.91 -8.32
CA VAL A 216 4.47 15.58 -7.54
C VAL A 216 5.68 14.68 -7.38
N THR A 217 6.83 15.11 -7.91
CA THR A 217 8.07 14.32 -7.94
C THR A 217 9.23 14.91 -7.16
N LYS A 218 9.08 16.13 -6.60
CA LYS A 218 10.12 16.82 -5.84
C LYS A 218 9.75 16.91 -4.36
N ALA A 219 10.73 16.71 -3.48
CA ALA A 219 10.52 16.77 -2.03
C ALA A 219 10.06 18.15 -1.52
N VAL A 220 10.46 19.24 -2.18
CA VAL A 220 10.07 20.60 -1.78
C VAL A 220 8.57 20.85 -1.98
N ASP A 221 8.00 20.32 -3.06
CA ASP A 221 6.58 20.49 -3.42
C ASP A 221 5.66 19.67 -2.49
N VAL A 222 6.19 18.67 -1.77
CA VAL A 222 5.42 17.88 -0.78
C VAL A 222 4.89 18.77 0.36
N ARG A 223 5.53 19.92 0.61
CA ARG A 223 5.12 20.88 1.66
C ARG A 223 3.74 21.49 1.38
N ASP A 224 3.28 21.46 0.14
CA ASP A 224 1.97 22.00 -0.25
C ASP A 224 0.81 21.04 0.04
N PHE A 225 1.08 19.87 0.64
CA PHE A 225 0.04 18.94 1.05
C PHE A 225 -0.92 19.57 2.09
N ASP A 226 -2.21 19.52 1.75
CA ASP A 226 -3.32 20.16 2.46
C ASP A 226 -4.45 19.16 2.82
N GLY A 227 -4.19 17.86 2.68
CA GLY A 227 -5.20 16.81 2.87
C GLY A 227 -5.63 16.63 4.33
N LEU A 228 -6.92 16.38 4.56
CA LEU A 228 -7.50 16.06 5.88
C LEU A 228 -7.26 17.13 6.96
N GLY A 229 -7.12 18.40 6.57
CA GLY A 229 -6.88 19.52 7.48
C GLY A 229 -5.46 19.58 8.05
N TYR A 230 -4.52 18.83 7.46
CA TYR A 230 -3.09 18.95 7.73
C TYR A 230 -2.50 20.11 6.93
N ALA A 231 -1.51 20.79 7.50
CA ALA A 231 -0.69 21.77 6.82
C ALA A 231 0.78 21.59 7.25
N TYR A 232 1.71 21.91 6.36
CA TYR A 232 3.15 21.89 6.66
C TYR A 232 3.49 22.89 7.76
N ASP A 233 4.28 22.44 8.73
CA ASP A 233 4.77 23.24 9.85
C ASP A 233 6.28 23.44 9.72
N ALA A 234 6.69 24.65 9.31
CA ALA A 234 8.09 24.97 9.07
C ALA A 234 8.93 25.01 10.36
N GLU A 235 8.31 25.32 11.51
CA GLU A 235 8.96 25.46 12.81
C GLU A 235 9.50 24.10 13.31
N HIS A 236 8.74 23.03 13.10
CA HIS A 236 9.07 21.68 13.55
C HIS A 236 9.68 20.81 12.45
N SER A 237 9.78 21.31 11.22
CA SER A 237 10.35 20.57 10.10
C SER A 237 11.85 20.79 9.96
N THR A 238 12.51 19.78 9.41
CA THR A 238 13.92 19.83 8.98
C THR A 238 13.99 19.52 7.48
N PRO A 239 15.18 19.61 6.83
CA PRO A 239 15.31 19.18 5.44
C PRO A 239 14.89 17.72 5.19
N ASP A 240 15.05 16.82 6.17
CA ASP A 240 14.82 15.38 6.00
C ASP A 240 13.60 14.86 6.81
N GLU A 241 12.91 15.76 7.51
CA GLU A 241 11.66 15.47 8.22
C GLU A 241 10.65 16.60 7.98
N LEU A 242 9.57 16.29 7.27
CA LEU A 242 8.47 17.22 6.99
C LEU A 242 7.34 16.96 7.97
N VAL A 243 7.11 17.91 8.88
CA VAL A 243 6.04 17.84 9.86
C VAL A 243 4.79 18.50 9.31
N PHE A 244 3.69 17.76 9.34
CA PHE A 244 2.36 18.23 9.00
C PHE A 244 1.48 18.20 10.25
N LEU A 245 0.98 19.37 10.64
CA LEU A 245 0.12 19.53 11.80
C LEU A 245 -1.32 19.74 11.37
N ARG A 246 -2.23 19.10 12.09
CA ARG A 246 -3.65 19.26 11.84
C ARG A 246 -4.20 20.51 12.53
N ASN A 247 -4.86 21.36 11.75
CA ASN A 247 -5.40 22.63 12.23
C ASN A 247 -6.83 22.50 12.79
N GLU A 248 -7.54 21.41 12.47
CA GLU A 248 -8.92 21.20 12.93
C GLU A 248 -9.08 19.92 13.78
N PRO A 249 -9.82 19.98 14.91
CA PRO A 249 -10.17 18.78 15.69
C PRO A 249 -10.94 17.76 14.85
N PHE A 250 -10.78 16.46 15.11
CA PHE A 250 -11.56 15.44 14.41
C PHE A 250 -13.00 15.51 14.89
N ALA A 251 -13.90 16.01 14.03
CA ALA A 251 -15.33 15.96 14.27
C ALA A 251 -15.73 14.51 14.55
N SER A 252 -16.05 14.22 15.81
CA SER A 252 -16.41 12.90 16.27
C SER A 252 -17.73 12.47 15.62
N ARG A 253 -17.68 11.32 14.95
CA ARG A 253 -18.80 10.44 14.54
C ARG A 253 -19.63 10.74 13.28
N HIS A 254 -19.47 11.85 12.55
CA HIS A 254 -20.28 12.08 11.32
C HIS A 254 -19.50 12.39 10.03
N GLY A 255 -18.17 12.56 10.10
CA GLY A 255 -17.36 12.98 8.94
C GLY A 255 -16.99 11.90 7.91
N PHE A 256 -17.39 10.63 8.12
CA PHE A 256 -16.99 9.54 7.21
C PHE A 256 -17.70 9.60 5.85
N VAL A 257 -18.86 10.26 5.77
CA VAL A 257 -19.69 10.32 4.56
C VAL A 257 -19.27 11.46 3.62
N ALA A 258 -18.71 12.56 4.14
CA ALA A 258 -18.46 13.77 3.35
C ALA A 258 -17.25 13.65 2.40
N VAL A 259 -16.25 12.80 2.71
CA VAL A 259 -15.02 12.69 1.90
C VAL A 259 -15.17 11.74 0.69
N LEU A 260 -16.25 10.95 0.62
CA LEU A 260 -16.54 10.04 -0.49
C LEU A 260 -17.75 10.46 -1.34
N GLY A 261 -18.34 11.63 -1.06
CA GLY A 261 -19.61 12.06 -1.64
C GLY A 261 -19.49 12.98 -2.86
N LYS A 262 -19.03 12.46 -4.00
CA LYS A 262 -19.55 12.83 -5.34
C LYS A 262 -19.37 11.63 -6.27
N GLN A 263 -20.29 10.68 -6.17
CA GLN A 263 -20.63 9.83 -7.31
C GLN A 263 -21.30 10.72 -8.37
N PRO A 264 -20.90 10.70 -9.64
CA PRO A 264 -21.69 11.35 -10.69
C PRO A 264 -23.00 10.58 -10.83
N GLN A 265 -24.09 11.21 -10.43
CA GLN A 265 -25.43 10.73 -10.77
C GLN A 265 -25.66 10.93 -12.27
N GLY A 266 -26.06 9.84 -12.94
CA GLY A 266 -26.93 9.88 -14.12
C GLY A 266 -26.37 10.54 -15.36
N GLY A 267 -25.58 9.78 -16.14
CA GLY A 267 -25.51 9.99 -17.58
C GLY A 267 -26.88 9.70 -18.20
N GLN A 268 -27.48 10.74 -18.75
CA GLN A 268 -28.69 10.67 -19.56
C GLN A 268 -28.40 9.77 -20.77
N GLN A 269 -29.21 8.74 -20.96
CA GLN A 269 -29.20 7.90 -22.16
C GLN A 269 -29.66 8.75 -23.34
N ASP A 270 -28.72 9.19 -24.16
CA ASP A 270 -29.02 9.58 -25.53
C ASP A 270 -28.95 8.33 -26.41
N ALA A 271 -30.12 7.97 -26.94
CA ALA A 271 -30.32 6.85 -27.86
C ALA A 271 -29.56 7.09 -29.17
N LEU A 272 -28.77 6.10 -29.60
CA LEU A 272 -28.26 6.00 -30.96
C LEU A 272 -29.39 5.46 -31.88
N PRO A 273 -29.59 6.03 -33.09
CA PRO A 273 -30.64 5.59 -33.99
C PRO A 273 -30.32 4.23 -34.61
N GLY A 274 -31.40 3.47 -34.83
CA GLY A 274 -31.37 2.05 -35.16
C GLY A 274 -30.69 1.67 -36.47
N VAL A 275 -30.11 0.48 -36.46
CA VAL A 275 -29.74 -0.28 -37.64
C VAL A 275 -30.71 -1.46 -37.71
N GLU A 276 -31.65 -1.39 -38.65
CA GLU A 276 -32.56 -2.48 -38.98
C GLU A 276 -31.78 -3.70 -39.50
N HIS A 277 -31.84 -4.82 -38.80
CA HIS A 277 -31.52 -6.12 -39.39
C HIS A 277 -32.80 -6.76 -39.91
N ARG A 278 -32.96 -6.70 -41.24
CA ARG A 278 -33.98 -7.43 -41.99
C ARG A 278 -33.63 -8.92 -41.96
N ILE A 279 -34.51 -9.72 -41.38
CA ILE A 279 -34.48 -11.19 -41.45
C ILE A 279 -35.41 -11.58 -42.59
N ASP A 280 -34.85 -11.96 -43.74
CA ASP A 280 -35.60 -12.64 -44.79
C ASP A 280 -35.50 -14.16 -44.57
N SER A 281 -36.66 -14.78 -44.41
CA SER A 281 -36.83 -16.24 -44.36
C SER A 281 -36.97 -16.80 -45.78
N PRO A 282 -36.46 -18.01 -46.09
CA PRO A 282 -36.64 -18.60 -47.40
C PRO A 282 -37.98 -19.37 -47.47
N SER A 283 -38.77 -19.08 -48.50
CA SER A 283 -39.89 -19.92 -48.92
C SER A 283 -39.56 -20.58 -50.27
N SER A 284 -39.48 -21.91 -50.23
CA SER A 284 -39.90 -22.90 -51.24
C SER A 284 -40.14 -22.44 -52.69
N GLY A 285 -39.41 -23.07 -53.61
CA GLY A 285 -39.63 -23.10 -55.05
C GLY A 285 -38.53 -23.87 -55.74
#